data_AF-A0A2D5IBC0-F1
#
_entry.id   AF-A0A2D5IBC0-F1
#
_cell.length_a   1.000
_cell.length_b   1.000
_cell.length_c   1.000
_cell.angle_alpha   90.00
_cell.angle_beta   90.00
_cell.angle_gamma   90.00
#
_symmetry.space_group_name_H-M   'P 1'
#
loop_
_entity.id
_entity.type
_entity.pdbx_description
1 polymer ?
#
loop_
_entity_poly.entity_id
_entity_poly.type
_entity_poly.pdbx_seq_one_letter_code
_entity_poly.pdbx_strand_id
1 'polypeptide(L)'
;MPVMDAKRNSMDTKNEMTIFHAKSQVLANTALIHQSRSLIEEIRLMIISNYAAAFVGNRQLANTNTDEIYANKIEVLSNITAIDGLQKNYLDAQVNKTKLDYLRHRSDLNTTALKINEKMAAINAQLIAINDDIMETNEEIITFNEKQIGVNEAMLEMSVTLETATSEKNEMTIVENKIAAEKLLVSCAENEDMIKELLEISDANLEIVKKNKAEINERMQSIIKVRKDIFESES
;
A
#
# COMPACT_ATOMS: atom_id res chain seq x y z
N MET A 1 -43.23 -45.85 -15.21
CA MET A 1 -42.72 -45.65 -16.60
C MET A 1 -41.42 -44.89 -16.48
N PRO A 2 -40.32 -45.37 -17.07
CA PRO A 2 -39.05 -44.65 -17.07
C PRO A 2 -39.20 -43.44 -17.99
N VAL A 3 -39.08 -42.25 -17.43
CA VAL A 3 -39.02 -41.01 -18.21
C VAL A 3 -37.72 -41.06 -19.00
N MET A 4 -37.86 -41.02 -20.32
CA MET A 4 -36.77 -41.10 -21.29
C MET A 4 -35.68 -40.09 -20.95
N ASP A 5 -34.43 -40.56 -20.95
CA ASP A 5 -33.24 -39.72 -21.12
C ASP A 5 -33.44 -38.82 -22.33
N ALA A 6 -33.69 -37.53 -22.08
CA ALA A 6 -33.51 -36.51 -23.09
C ALA A 6 -32.04 -36.54 -23.48
N LYS A 7 -31.73 -36.96 -24.73
CA LYS A 7 -30.37 -36.88 -25.28
C LYS A 7 -29.86 -35.45 -25.09
N ARG A 8 -28.95 -35.25 -24.12
CA ARG A 8 -28.19 -34.01 -23.96
C ARG A 8 -27.55 -33.67 -25.31
N ASN A 9 -27.80 -32.47 -25.82
CA ASN A 9 -27.15 -32.01 -27.04
C ASN A 9 -25.65 -31.82 -26.79
N SER A 10 -24.80 -32.25 -27.72
CA SER A 10 -23.34 -32.10 -27.64
C SER A 10 -22.88 -30.64 -27.46
N MET A 11 -23.66 -29.67 -27.93
CA MET A 11 -23.40 -28.24 -27.75
C MET A 11 -23.62 -27.80 -26.29
N ASP A 12 -24.67 -28.28 -25.63
CA ASP A 12 -24.94 -27.98 -24.23
C ASP A 12 -23.84 -28.50 -23.32
N THR A 13 -23.35 -29.72 -23.59
CA THR A 13 -22.23 -30.30 -22.83
C THR A 13 -20.94 -29.50 -23.00
N LYS A 14 -20.67 -28.94 -24.20
CA LYS A 14 -19.52 -28.06 -24.44
C LYS A 14 -19.67 -26.71 -23.73
N ASN A 15 -20.88 -26.16 -23.69
CA ASN A 15 -21.17 -24.93 -22.95
C ASN A 15 -20.97 -25.13 -21.45
N GLU A 16 -21.50 -26.22 -20.87
CA GLU A 16 -21.30 -26.58 -19.46
C GLU A 16 -19.81 -26.68 -19.11
N MET A 17 -18.99 -27.31 -19.97
CA MET A 17 -17.53 -27.36 -19.77
C MET A 17 -16.89 -25.96 -19.81
N THR A 18 -17.26 -25.13 -20.78
CA THR A 18 -16.69 -23.77 -20.92
C THR A 18 -17.05 -22.90 -19.71
N ILE A 19 -18.29 -22.99 -19.24
CA ILE A 19 -18.76 -22.30 -18.02
C ILE A 19 -18.02 -22.82 -16.79
N PHE A 20 -17.80 -24.13 -16.68
CA PHE A 20 -17.02 -24.71 -15.58
C PHE A 20 -15.58 -24.18 -15.56
N HIS A 21 -14.92 -24.14 -16.72
CA HIS A 21 -13.57 -23.58 -16.85
C HIS A 21 -13.53 -22.09 -16.46
N ALA A 22 -14.47 -21.30 -16.97
CA ALA A 22 -14.57 -19.88 -16.64
C ALA A 22 -14.78 -19.68 -15.14
N LYS A 23 -15.69 -20.44 -14.52
CA LYS A 23 -15.91 -20.42 -13.06
C LYS A 23 -14.62 -20.74 -12.29
N SER A 24 -13.90 -21.79 -12.69
CA SER A 24 -12.64 -22.16 -12.03
C SER A 24 -11.59 -21.04 -12.12
N GLN A 25 -11.46 -20.39 -13.28
CA GLN A 25 -10.53 -19.27 -13.44
C GLN A 25 -10.94 -18.03 -12.65
N VAL A 26 -12.23 -17.66 -12.64
CA VAL A 26 -12.73 -16.57 -11.80
C VAL A 26 -12.38 -16.81 -10.34
N LEU A 27 -12.65 -18.01 -9.82
CA LEU A 27 -12.36 -18.35 -8.42
C LEU A 27 -10.85 -18.35 -8.11
N ALA A 28 -10.03 -18.81 -9.05
CA ALA A 28 -8.57 -18.76 -8.93
C ALA A 28 -8.08 -17.30 -8.87
N ASN A 29 -8.57 -16.45 -9.76
CA ASN A 29 -8.25 -15.02 -9.77
C ASN A 29 -8.69 -14.34 -8.47
N THR A 30 -9.90 -14.62 -7.97
CA THR A 30 -10.36 -14.10 -6.67
C THR A 30 -9.40 -14.47 -5.54
N ALA A 31 -8.97 -15.73 -5.47
CA ALA A 31 -8.02 -16.17 -4.44
C ALA A 31 -6.67 -15.43 -4.55
N LEU A 32 -6.14 -15.28 -5.77
CA LEU A 32 -4.87 -14.58 -6.00
C LEU A 32 -4.95 -13.08 -5.73
N ILE A 33 -6.09 -12.43 -6.03
CA ILE A 33 -6.35 -11.03 -5.69
C ILE A 33 -6.30 -10.85 -4.17
N HIS A 34 -6.92 -11.75 -3.41
CA HIS A 34 -6.87 -11.69 -1.95
C HIS A 34 -5.45 -11.91 -1.41
N GLN A 35 -4.69 -12.83 -2.00
CA GLN A 35 -3.28 -13.04 -1.65
C GLN A 35 -2.44 -11.78 -1.94
N SER A 36 -2.57 -11.21 -3.14
CA SER A 36 -1.88 -9.98 -3.55
C SER A 36 -2.20 -8.82 -2.59
N ARG A 37 -3.48 -8.63 -2.25
CA ARG A 37 -3.90 -7.63 -1.26
C ARG A 37 -3.27 -7.87 0.12
N SER A 38 -3.21 -9.12 0.58
CA SER A 38 -2.58 -9.46 1.86
C SER A 38 -1.10 -9.07 1.88
N LEU A 39 -0.38 -9.35 0.79
CA LEU A 39 1.04 -9.02 0.67
C LEU A 39 1.27 -7.50 0.63
N ILE A 40 0.44 -6.77 -0.13
CA ILE A 40 0.50 -5.30 -0.18
C ILE A 40 0.30 -4.69 1.21
N GLU A 41 -0.66 -5.19 1.99
CA GLU A 41 -0.91 -4.69 3.35
C GLU A 41 0.18 -5.08 4.34
N GLU A 42 0.80 -6.26 4.21
CA GLU A 42 1.99 -6.62 5.00
C GLU A 42 3.15 -5.65 4.73
N ILE A 43 3.44 -5.37 3.46
CA ILE A 43 4.47 -4.42 3.05
C ILE A 43 4.17 -3.03 3.60
N ARG A 44 2.91 -2.58 3.54
CA ARG A 44 2.46 -1.30 4.12
C ARG A 44 2.76 -1.22 5.62
N LEU A 45 2.47 -2.27 6.39
CA LEU A 45 2.75 -2.32 7.82
C LEU A 45 4.27 -2.25 8.10
N MET A 46 5.07 -2.95 7.31
CA MET A 46 6.54 -2.89 7.41
C MET A 46 7.07 -1.48 7.09
N ILE A 47 6.51 -0.79 6.10
CA ILE A 47 6.84 0.60 5.77
C ILE A 47 6.54 1.52 6.96
N ILE A 48 5.35 1.39 7.58
CA ILE A 48 4.97 2.19 8.75
C ILE A 48 5.93 1.93 9.92
N SER A 49 6.31 0.67 10.14
CA SER A 49 7.31 0.30 11.14
C SER A 49 8.66 0.97 10.89
N ASN A 50 9.13 0.95 9.64
CA ASN A 50 10.38 1.61 9.24
C ASN A 50 10.30 3.13 9.46
N TYR A 51 9.17 3.78 9.16
CA TYR A 51 8.98 5.21 9.41
C TYR A 51 9.06 5.55 10.89
N ALA A 52 8.41 4.77 11.75
CA ALA A 52 8.48 4.97 13.19
C ALA A 52 9.93 4.84 13.71
N ALA A 53 10.65 3.79 13.28
CA ALA A 53 12.05 3.59 13.68
C ALA A 53 12.96 4.73 13.20
N ALA A 54 12.86 5.13 11.92
CA ALA A 54 13.72 6.16 11.34
C ALA A 54 13.40 7.57 11.88
N PHE A 55 12.12 7.93 11.96
CA PHE A 55 11.71 9.29 12.30
C PHE A 55 11.53 9.50 13.81
N VAL A 56 10.88 8.58 14.52
CA VAL A 56 10.63 8.74 15.97
C VAL A 56 11.84 8.29 16.77
N GLY A 57 12.47 7.17 16.39
CA GLY A 57 13.65 6.65 17.09
C GLY A 57 14.93 7.37 16.71
N ASN A 58 15.46 7.07 15.52
CA ASN A 58 16.79 7.52 15.10
C ASN A 58 16.91 9.05 15.08
N ARG A 59 15.95 9.74 14.44
CA ARG A 59 16.03 11.20 14.31
C ARG A 59 15.93 11.92 15.65
N GLN A 60 15.10 11.44 16.58
CA GLN A 60 15.02 12.02 17.92
C GLN A 60 16.37 11.92 18.63
N LEU A 61 16.98 10.74 18.65
CA LEU A 61 18.30 10.54 19.27
C LEU A 61 19.39 11.38 18.61
N ALA A 62 19.42 11.44 17.27
CA ALA A 62 20.38 12.26 16.54
C ALA A 62 20.21 13.77 16.82
N ASN A 63 18.97 14.24 16.97
CA ASN A 63 18.70 15.63 17.35
C ASN A 63 19.18 15.90 18.78
N THR A 64 18.90 14.99 19.72
CA THR A 64 19.40 15.14 21.11
C THR A 64 20.93 15.22 21.14
N ASN A 65 21.63 14.37 20.37
CA ASN A 65 23.08 14.45 20.24
C ASN A 65 23.54 15.81 19.70
N THR A 66 22.82 16.36 18.72
CA THR A 66 23.12 17.67 18.14
C THR A 66 22.94 18.79 19.16
N ASP A 67 21.89 18.73 19.97
CA ASP A 67 21.58 19.70 21.00
C ASP A 67 22.64 19.68 22.12
N GLU A 68 23.08 18.50 22.54
CA GLU A 68 24.14 18.32 23.54
C GLU A 68 25.49 18.81 23.04
N ILE A 69 25.90 18.44 21.81
CA ILE A 69 27.14 18.94 21.19
C ILE A 69 27.15 20.47 21.14
N TYR A 70 26.00 21.07 20.78
CA TYR A 70 25.84 22.51 20.76
C TYR A 70 25.98 23.12 22.17
N ALA A 71 25.29 22.55 23.17
CA ALA A 71 25.35 23.03 24.55
C ALA A 71 26.78 22.97 25.10
N ASN A 72 27.47 21.84 24.93
CA ASN A 72 28.85 21.65 25.38
C ASN A 72 29.79 22.66 24.71
N LYS A 73 29.61 22.93 23.42
CA LYS A 73 30.41 23.93 22.72
C LYS A 73 30.21 25.34 23.27
N ILE A 74 28.97 25.71 23.62
CA ILE A 74 28.68 27.00 24.25
C ILE A 74 29.32 27.09 25.64
N GLU A 75 29.25 26.01 26.43
CA GLU A 75 29.88 25.94 27.74
C GLU A 75 31.40 26.10 27.65
N VAL A 76 32.05 25.35 26.77
CA VAL A 76 33.50 25.46 26.52
C VAL A 76 33.89 26.90 26.16
N LEU A 77 33.15 27.56 25.26
CA LEU A 77 33.41 28.95 24.92
C LEU A 77 33.21 29.89 26.13
N SER A 78 32.18 29.64 26.96
CA SER A 78 31.90 30.47 28.14
C SER A 78 32.97 30.39 29.23
N ASN A 79 33.71 29.29 29.29
CA ASN A 79 34.79 29.08 30.26
C ASN A 79 36.13 29.72 29.83
N ILE A 80 36.24 30.22 28.59
CA ILE A 80 37.46 30.89 28.11
C ILE A 80 37.53 32.32 28.68
N THR A 81 38.62 32.65 29.37
CA THR A 81 38.86 34.00 29.88
C THR A 81 39.48 34.90 28.81
N ALA A 82 38.82 36.01 28.48
CA ALA A 82 39.37 37.05 27.62
C ALA A 82 40.16 38.10 28.43
N ILE A 83 41.39 38.39 28.02
CA ILE A 83 42.32 39.26 28.76
C ILE A 83 42.17 40.73 28.31
N ASP A 84 41.65 40.96 27.10
CA ASP A 84 41.45 42.29 26.52
C ASP A 84 40.16 42.38 25.68
N GLY A 85 39.86 43.57 25.16
CA GLY A 85 38.69 43.82 24.34
C GLY A 85 38.71 43.12 22.97
N LEU A 86 39.89 42.84 22.40
CA LEU A 86 40.03 42.14 21.13
C LEU A 86 39.68 40.66 21.28
N GLN A 87 40.21 40.02 22.32
CA GLN A 87 39.91 38.63 22.68
C GLN A 87 38.44 38.46 23.05
N LYS A 88 37.84 39.42 23.77
CA LYS A 88 36.40 39.41 24.08
C LYS A 88 35.55 39.45 22.80
N ASN A 89 35.86 40.36 21.88
CA ASN A 89 35.16 40.44 20.60
C ASN A 89 35.30 39.13 19.80
N TYR A 90 36.50 38.55 19.76
CA TYR A 90 36.71 37.24 19.13
C TYR A 90 35.83 36.15 19.77
N LEU A 91 35.76 36.08 21.10
CA LEU A 91 34.94 35.09 21.80
C LEU A 91 33.44 35.29 21.51
N ASP A 92 32.95 36.53 21.58
CA ASP A 92 31.57 36.88 21.26
C ASP A 92 31.22 36.51 19.80
N ALA A 93 32.14 36.75 18.87
CA ALA A 93 31.99 36.36 17.47
C ALA A 93 31.90 34.84 17.30
N GLN A 94 32.69 34.05 18.03
CA GLN A 94 32.65 32.58 17.98
C GLN A 94 31.36 32.00 18.59
N VAL A 95 30.85 32.60 19.67
CA VAL A 95 29.56 32.24 20.25
C VAL A 95 28.43 32.51 19.25
N ASN A 96 28.42 33.68 18.62
CA ASN A 96 27.41 34.04 17.63
C ASN A 96 27.48 33.14 16.40
N LYS A 97 28.68 32.83 15.90
CA LYS A 97 28.86 31.87 14.81
C LYS A 97 28.30 30.50 15.17
N THR A 98 28.61 29.98 16.36
CA THR A 98 28.11 28.68 16.83
C THR A 98 26.59 28.64 16.93
N LYS A 99 25.97 29.71 17.43
CA LYS A 99 24.50 29.86 17.46
C LYS A 99 23.90 29.85 16.06
N LEU A 100 24.49 30.62 15.13
CA LEU A 100 24.00 30.71 13.76
C LEU A 100 24.15 29.39 13.01
N ASP A 101 25.27 28.69 13.16
CA ASP A 101 25.49 27.38 12.55
C ASP A 101 24.46 26.35 13.04
N TYR A 102 24.19 26.31 14.35
CA TYR A 102 23.15 25.45 14.93
C TYR A 102 21.74 25.81 14.41
N LEU A 103 21.36 27.09 14.43
CA LEU A 103 20.06 27.54 13.95
C LEU A 103 19.86 27.27 12.46
N ARG A 104 20.91 27.46 11.66
CA ARG A 104 20.90 27.13 10.23
C ARG A 104 20.65 25.65 10.02
N HIS A 105 21.40 24.79 10.72
CA HIS A 105 21.20 23.34 10.65
C HIS A 105 19.76 22.93 11.03
N ARG A 106 19.21 23.50 12.12
CA ARG A 106 17.81 23.27 12.53
C ARG A 106 16.81 23.74 11.48
N SER A 107 17.06 24.89 10.85
CA SER A 107 16.22 25.41 9.76
C SER A 107 16.19 24.47 8.56
N ASP A 108 17.36 24.00 8.12
CA ASP A 108 17.48 23.05 6.99
C ASP A 108 16.78 21.71 7.28
N LEU A 109 16.88 21.21 8.52
CA LEU A 109 16.15 20.03 8.97
C LEU A 109 14.62 20.23 8.97
N ASN A 110 14.14 21.42 9.33
CA ASN A 110 12.72 21.75 9.28
C ASN A 110 12.22 21.79 7.84
N THR A 111 12.96 22.41 6.92
CA THR A 111 12.62 22.39 5.49
C THR A 111 12.55 20.98 4.95
N THR A 112 13.49 20.11 5.34
CA THR A 112 13.47 18.70 4.94
C THR A 112 12.26 17.96 5.53
N ALA A 113 11.91 18.23 6.80
CA ALA A 113 10.72 17.65 7.43
C ALA A 113 9.42 18.07 6.72
N LEU A 114 9.30 19.34 6.34
CA LEU A 114 8.14 19.84 5.60
C LEU A 114 7.96 19.11 4.27
N LYS A 115 9.04 18.93 3.50
CA LYS A 115 8.99 18.18 2.23
C LYS A 115 8.58 16.71 2.41
N ILE A 116 8.96 16.09 3.53
CA ILE A 116 8.52 14.73 3.86
C ILE A 116 7.02 14.74 4.20
N ASN A 117 6.56 15.70 5.00
CA ASN A 117 5.15 15.82 5.37
C ASN A 117 4.26 16.07 4.15
N GLU A 118 4.70 16.88 3.18
CA GLU A 118 4.00 17.08 1.91
C GLU A 118 3.80 15.75 1.16
N LYS A 119 4.83 14.91 1.09
CA LYS A 119 4.73 13.56 0.50
C LYS A 119 3.75 12.67 1.27
N MET A 120 3.80 12.70 2.60
CA MET A 120 2.86 11.93 3.44
C MET A 120 1.41 12.39 3.24
N ALA A 121 1.17 13.69 3.12
CA ALA A 121 -0.16 14.23 2.83
C ALA A 121 -0.66 13.77 1.45
N ALA A 122 0.22 13.75 0.43
CA ALA A 122 -0.14 13.25 -0.89
C ALA A 122 -0.48 11.74 -0.87
N ILE A 123 0.28 10.93 -0.13
CA ILE A 123 -0.03 9.50 0.07
C ILE A 123 -1.39 9.35 0.77
N ASN A 124 -1.68 10.12 1.81
CA ASN A 124 -2.97 10.07 2.49
C ASN A 124 -4.14 10.37 1.53
N ALA A 125 -3.98 11.35 0.63
CA ALA A 125 -4.98 11.63 -0.39
C ALA A 125 -5.22 10.43 -1.33
N GLN A 126 -4.16 9.71 -1.72
CA GLN A 126 -4.30 8.48 -2.51
C GLN A 126 -5.01 7.37 -1.74
N LEU A 127 -4.76 7.23 -0.43
CA LEU A 127 -5.46 6.23 0.40
C LEU A 127 -6.95 6.56 0.59
N ILE A 128 -7.29 7.85 0.65
CA ILE A 128 -8.69 8.28 0.66
C ILE A 128 -9.36 7.92 -0.66
N ALA A 129 -8.72 8.22 -1.79
CA ALA A 129 -9.27 7.86 -3.11
C ALA A 129 -9.50 6.35 -3.25
N ILE A 130 -8.56 5.51 -2.79
CA ILE A 130 -8.75 4.05 -2.78
C ILE A 130 -9.98 3.64 -1.94
N ASN A 131 -10.27 4.34 -0.84
CA ASN A 131 -11.47 4.06 -0.06
C ASN A 131 -12.74 4.42 -0.83
N ASP A 132 -12.73 5.53 -1.54
CA ASP A 132 -13.86 5.95 -2.39
C ASP A 132 -14.11 4.90 -3.50
N ASP A 133 -13.07 4.41 -4.18
CA ASP A 133 -13.18 3.34 -5.19
C ASP A 133 -13.78 2.05 -4.60
N ILE A 134 -13.41 1.69 -3.36
CA ILE A 134 -13.99 0.52 -2.66
C ILE A 134 -15.47 0.75 -2.36
N MET A 135 -15.87 1.96 -1.97
CA MET A 135 -17.27 2.29 -1.72
C MET A 135 -18.10 2.22 -3.00
N GLU A 136 -17.58 2.76 -4.11
CA GLU A 136 -18.23 2.66 -5.43
C GLU A 136 -18.41 1.20 -5.86
N THR A 137 -17.36 0.38 -5.72
CA THR A 137 -17.45 -1.07 -6.02
C THR A 137 -18.49 -1.78 -5.14
N ASN A 138 -18.62 -1.39 -3.86
CA ASN A 138 -19.64 -1.96 -2.99
C ASN A 138 -21.07 -1.58 -3.44
N GLU A 139 -21.26 -0.35 -3.94
CA GLU A 139 -22.53 0.10 -4.51
C GLU A 139 -22.89 -0.66 -5.79
N GLU A 140 -21.91 -0.95 -6.64
CA GLU A 140 -22.09 -1.82 -7.81
C GLU A 140 -22.55 -3.23 -7.41
N ILE A 141 -21.94 -3.81 -6.36
CA ILE A 141 -22.35 -5.12 -5.83
C ILE A 141 -23.80 -5.09 -5.34
N ILE A 142 -24.19 -4.05 -4.59
CA ILE A 142 -25.57 -3.89 -4.11
C ILE A 142 -26.53 -3.79 -5.28
N THR A 143 -26.24 -2.92 -6.26
CA THR A 143 -27.05 -2.71 -7.46
C THR A 143 -27.22 -4.01 -8.26
N PHE A 144 -26.13 -4.76 -8.43
CA PHE A 144 -26.18 -6.07 -9.08
C PHE A 144 -27.08 -7.03 -8.31
N ASN A 145 -26.94 -7.12 -6.99
CA ASN A 145 -27.73 -8.00 -6.14
C ASN A 145 -29.23 -7.65 -6.19
N GLU A 146 -29.59 -6.37 -6.09
CA GLU A 146 -30.98 -5.90 -6.21
C GLU A 146 -31.60 -6.29 -7.56
N LYS A 147 -30.85 -6.09 -8.65
CA LYS A 147 -31.28 -6.54 -9.98
C LYS A 147 -31.49 -8.04 -10.03
N GLN A 148 -30.57 -8.85 -9.47
CA GLN A 148 -30.73 -10.30 -9.46
C GLN A 148 -31.91 -10.77 -8.59
N ILE A 149 -32.22 -10.07 -7.49
CA ILE A 149 -33.43 -10.36 -6.70
C ILE A 149 -34.68 -10.17 -7.55
N GLY A 150 -34.83 -9.05 -8.25
CA GLY A 150 -35.98 -8.82 -9.12
C GLY A 150 -36.08 -9.83 -10.28
N VAL A 151 -34.94 -10.23 -10.86
CA VAL A 151 -34.90 -11.32 -11.86
C VAL A 151 -35.36 -12.64 -11.25
N ASN A 152 -34.88 -12.98 -10.05
CA ASN A 152 -35.28 -14.20 -9.34
C ASN A 152 -36.78 -14.21 -9.02
N GLU A 153 -37.34 -13.09 -8.58
CA GLU A 153 -38.79 -12.94 -8.33
C GLU A 153 -39.61 -13.20 -9.60
N ALA A 154 -39.22 -12.58 -10.72
CA ALA A 154 -39.85 -12.86 -12.01
C ALA A 154 -39.69 -14.32 -12.45
N MET A 155 -38.55 -14.96 -12.15
CA MET A 155 -38.32 -16.38 -12.43
C MET A 155 -39.20 -17.32 -11.60
N LEU A 156 -39.57 -16.95 -10.37
CA LEU A 156 -40.51 -17.72 -9.56
C LEU A 156 -41.91 -17.73 -10.20
N GLU A 157 -42.34 -16.61 -10.75
CA GLU A 157 -43.57 -16.52 -11.56
C GLU A 157 -43.45 -17.31 -12.88
N MET A 158 -42.23 -17.40 -13.42
CA MET A 158 -41.89 -18.12 -14.65
C MET A 158 -42.13 -19.63 -14.58
N SER A 159 -42.35 -20.21 -13.38
CA SER A 159 -42.82 -21.60 -13.21
C SER A 159 -44.14 -21.90 -13.93
N VAL A 160 -44.89 -20.87 -14.34
CA VAL A 160 -46.11 -20.93 -15.18
C VAL A 160 -45.81 -20.84 -16.70
N THR A 161 -44.58 -20.52 -17.11
CA THR A 161 -44.24 -20.10 -18.49
C THR A 161 -43.28 -21.00 -19.27
N LEU A 162 -42.91 -22.18 -18.74
CA LEU A 162 -42.24 -23.25 -19.52
C LEU A 162 -43.03 -23.60 -20.80
N GLU A 163 -44.35 -23.36 -20.78
CA GLU A 163 -45.27 -23.50 -21.91
C GLU A 163 -44.93 -22.59 -23.11
N THR A 164 -44.13 -21.54 -22.92
CA THR A 164 -43.73 -20.58 -23.96
C THR A 164 -42.36 -20.86 -24.59
N ALA A 165 -41.68 -21.93 -24.16
CA ALA A 165 -40.38 -22.34 -24.67
C ALA A 165 -40.48 -22.81 -26.14
N THR A 166 -39.54 -22.38 -26.97
CA THR A 166 -39.44 -22.81 -28.38
C THR A 166 -38.00 -23.21 -28.71
N SER A 167 -37.80 -24.10 -29.69
CA SER A 167 -36.45 -24.52 -30.12
C SER A 167 -35.58 -23.34 -30.50
N GLU A 168 -36.15 -22.39 -31.26
CA GLU A 168 -35.44 -21.20 -31.72
C GLU A 168 -34.95 -20.31 -30.56
N LYS A 169 -35.83 -19.99 -29.59
CA LYS A 169 -35.44 -19.18 -28.42
C LYS A 169 -34.39 -19.90 -27.57
N ASN A 170 -34.53 -21.20 -27.38
CA ASN A 170 -33.58 -21.99 -26.60
C ASN A 170 -32.21 -22.05 -27.26
N GLU A 171 -32.15 -22.30 -28.56
CA GLU A 171 -30.90 -22.31 -29.34
C GLU A 171 -30.21 -20.94 -29.31
N MET A 172 -30.96 -19.85 -29.43
CA MET A 172 -30.43 -18.49 -29.31
C MET A 172 -29.81 -18.27 -27.92
N THR A 173 -30.51 -18.58 -26.83
CA THR A 173 -29.98 -18.48 -25.46
C THR A 173 -28.73 -19.35 -25.25
N ILE A 174 -28.71 -20.57 -25.81
CA ILE A 174 -27.54 -21.48 -25.73
C ILE A 174 -26.32 -20.85 -26.43
N VAL A 175 -26.52 -20.20 -27.58
CA VAL A 175 -25.44 -19.49 -28.30
C VAL A 175 -24.98 -18.27 -27.51
N GLU A 176 -25.89 -17.46 -26.96
CA GLU A 176 -25.57 -16.30 -26.13
C GLU A 176 -24.76 -16.68 -24.89
N ASN A 177 -25.16 -17.76 -24.20
CA ASN A 177 -24.44 -18.28 -23.03
C ASN A 177 -23.01 -18.70 -23.40
N LYS A 178 -22.82 -19.32 -24.56
CA LYS A 178 -21.49 -19.70 -25.04
C LYS A 178 -20.61 -18.48 -25.27
N ILE A 179 -21.13 -17.48 -25.98
CA ILE A 179 -20.41 -16.23 -26.26
C ILE A 179 -20.05 -15.51 -24.95
N ALA A 180 -20.97 -15.49 -23.99
CA ALA A 180 -20.73 -14.89 -22.68
C ALA A 180 -19.62 -15.63 -21.90
N ALA A 181 -19.62 -16.97 -21.92
CA ALA A 181 -18.58 -17.77 -21.28
C ALA A 181 -17.21 -17.59 -21.92
N GLU A 182 -17.14 -17.50 -23.25
CA GLU A 182 -15.90 -17.23 -23.99
C GLU A 182 -15.35 -15.82 -23.67
N LYS A 183 -16.22 -14.80 -23.62
CA LYS A 183 -15.82 -13.44 -23.20
C LYS A 183 -15.32 -13.41 -21.77
N LEU A 184 -15.97 -14.14 -20.86
CA LEU A 184 -15.54 -14.23 -19.47
C LEU A 184 -14.14 -14.84 -19.34
N LEU A 185 -13.80 -15.85 -20.14
CA LEU A 185 -12.45 -16.43 -20.18
C LEU A 185 -11.39 -15.41 -20.64
N VAL A 186 -11.71 -14.55 -21.61
CA VAL A 186 -10.80 -13.47 -22.03
C VAL A 186 -10.52 -12.53 -20.86
N SER A 187 -11.56 -12.04 -20.18
CA SER A 187 -11.40 -11.19 -19.01
C SER A 187 -10.68 -11.89 -17.84
N CYS A 188 -10.86 -13.20 -17.69
CA CYS A 188 -10.11 -13.97 -16.69
C CYS A 188 -8.61 -13.99 -16.99
N ALA A 189 -8.22 -14.16 -18.25
CA ALA A 189 -6.82 -14.15 -18.66
C ALA A 189 -6.19 -12.76 -18.46
N GLU A 190 -6.90 -11.69 -18.85
CA GLU A 190 -6.45 -10.31 -18.63
C GLU A 190 -6.25 -10.02 -17.14
N ASN A 191 -7.20 -10.42 -16.30
CA ASN A 191 -7.09 -10.29 -14.85
C ASN A 191 -5.91 -11.10 -14.29
N GLU A 192 -5.67 -12.31 -14.79
CA GLU A 192 -4.54 -13.14 -14.35
C GLU A 192 -3.20 -12.46 -14.65
N ASP A 193 -3.05 -11.85 -15.82
CA ASP A 193 -1.82 -11.13 -16.19
C ASP A 193 -1.60 -9.90 -15.30
N MET A 194 -2.66 -9.12 -15.03
CA MET A 194 -2.61 -8.00 -14.09
C MET A 194 -2.23 -8.45 -12.67
N ILE A 195 -2.77 -9.58 -12.20
CA ILE A 195 -2.46 -10.15 -10.89
C ILE A 195 -0.97 -10.51 -10.80
N LYS A 196 -0.40 -11.13 -11.85
CA LYS A 196 1.03 -11.49 -11.88
C LYS A 196 1.91 -10.25 -11.77
N GLU A 197 1.59 -9.20 -12.53
CA GLU A 197 2.33 -7.94 -12.47
C GLU A 197 2.29 -7.32 -11.06
N LEU A 198 1.12 -7.32 -10.42
CA LEU A 198 0.98 -6.82 -9.04
C LEU A 198 1.78 -7.62 -8.03
N LEU A 199 1.85 -8.95 -8.19
CA LEU A 199 2.66 -9.82 -7.33
C LEU A 199 4.17 -9.53 -7.50
N GLU A 200 4.63 -9.38 -8.74
CA GLU A 200 6.04 -9.03 -9.03
C GLU A 200 6.44 -7.67 -8.42
N ILE A 201 5.57 -6.66 -8.56
CA ILE A 201 5.77 -5.35 -7.93
C ILE A 201 5.83 -5.49 -6.40
N SER A 202 4.94 -6.30 -5.83
CA SER A 202 4.87 -6.52 -4.38
C SER A 202 6.13 -7.21 -3.85
N ASP A 203 6.63 -8.24 -4.53
CA ASP A 203 7.88 -8.91 -4.16
C ASP A 203 9.09 -7.96 -4.21
N ALA A 204 9.18 -7.15 -5.27
CA ALA A 204 10.23 -6.13 -5.38
C ALA A 204 10.16 -5.10 -4.23
N ASN A 205 8.95 -4.64 -3.90
CA ASN A 205 8.73 -3.72 -2.78
C ASN A 205 9.10 -4.35 -1.44
N LEU A 206 8.77 -5.62 -1.22
CA LEU A 206 9.09 -6.34 0.01
C LEU A 206 10.61 -6.38 0.26
N GLU A 207 11.40 -6.69 -0.77
CA GLU A 207 12.86 -6.73 -0.65
C GLU A 207 13.45 -5.34 -0.36
N ILE A 208 12.94 -4.29 -0.99
CA ILE A 208 13.33 -2.91 -0.69
C ILE A 208 13.02 -2.56 0.77
N VAL A 209 11.84 -2.91 1.27
CA VAL A 209 11.42 -2.58 2.64
C VAL A 209 12.24 -3.35 3.69
N LYS A 210 12.61 -4.60 3.42
CA LYS A 210 13.55 -5.37 4.26
C LYS A 210 14.93 -4.72 4.29
N LYS A 211 15.45 -4.31 3.14
CA LYS A 211 16.75 -3.60 3.06
C LYS A 211 16.72 -2.29 3.84
N ASN A 212 15.67 -1.49 3.67
CA ASN A 212 15.49 -0.24 4.42
C ASN A 212 15.53 -0.46 5.93
N LYS A 213 14.90 -1.54 6.42
CA LYS A 213 14.92 -1.89 7.85
C LYS A 213 16.34 -2.16 8.35
N ALA A 214 17.16 -2.87 7.58
CA ALA A 214 18.56 -3.13 7.93
C ALA A 214 19.37 -1.82 8.01
N GLU A 215 19.25 -0.96 6.99
CA GLU A 215 19.94 0.34 6.97
C GLU A 215 19.52 1.26 8.12
N ILE A 216 18.24 1.26 8.50
CA ILE A 216 17.74 2.02 9.65
C ILE A 216 18.41 1.56 10.95
N ASN A 217 18.58 0.25 11.12
CA ASN A 217 19.24 -0.31 12.30
C ASN A 217 20.74 0.04 12.33
N GLU A 218 21.44 -0.02 11.20
CA GLU A 218 22.85 0.38 11.11
C GLU A 218 23.05 1.87 11.46
N ARG A 219 22.14 2.73 10.96
CA ARG A 219 22.15 4.16 11.31
C ARG A 219 21.89 4.38 12.80
N MET A 220 20.99 3.61 13.41
CA MET A 220 20.74 3.67 14.85
C MET A 220 22.03 3.40 15.64
N GLN A 221 22.79 2.36 15.27
CA GLN A 221 24.07 2.04 15.93
C GLN A 221 25.08 3.17 15.80
N SER A 222 25.15 3.81 14.63
CA SER A 222 26.02 4.96 14.41
C SER A 222 25.64 6.16 15.30
N ILE A 223 24.34 6.41 15.49
CA ILE A 223 23.84 7.48 16.36
C ILE A 223 24.15 7.19 17.84
N ILE A 224 23.98 5.93 18.26
CA ILE A 224 24.34 5.49 19.62
C ILE A 224 25.84 5.65 19.88
N LYS A 225 26.68 5.36 18.88
CA LYS A 225 28.12 5.59 18.99
C LYS A 225 28.43 7.07 19.23
N VAL A 226 27.86 7.98 18.43
CA VAL A 226 28.04 9.43 18.65
C VAL A 226 27.60 9.83 20.05
N ARG A 227 26.49 9.28 20.54
CA ARG A 227 26.01 9.55 21.90
C ARG A 227 27.02 9.13 22.96
N LYS A 228 27.64 7.96 22.79
CA LYS A 228 28.69 7.49 23.70
C LYS A 228 29.91 8.41 23.67
N ASP A 229 30.35 8.82 22.48
CA ASP A 229 31.50 9.72 22.32
C ASP A 229 31.24 11.08 23.00
N ILE A 230 30.00 11.59 22.99
CA ILE A 230 29.60 12.81 23.73
C ILE A 230 29.79 12.62 25.23
N PHE A 231 29.24 11.55 25.81
CA PHE A 231 29.38 11.27 27.24
C PHE A 231 30.84 11.12 27.69
N GLU A 232 31.67 10.48 26.86
CA GLU A 232 33.11 10.33 27.15
C GLU A 232 33.87 11.65 27.05
N SER A 233 33.40 12.60 26.24
CA SER A 233 34.02 13.94 26.11
C SER A 233 33.66 14.90 27.26
N GLU A 234 32.63 14.58 28.04
CA GLU A 234 32.18 15.35 29.22
C GLU A 234 32.85 14.87 30.53
N SER A 235 33.53 13.71 30.51
CA SER A 235 34.23 13.10 31.68
C SER A 235 35.70 13.49 31.77
#